data_AF-A0A396NY88-F1
#
_entry.id   AF-A0A396NY88-F1
#
_cell.length_a   1.000
_cell.length_b   1.000
_cell.length_c   1.000
_cell.angle_alpha   90.00
_cell.angle_beta   90.00
_cell.angle_gamma   90.00
#
_symmetry.space_group_name_H-M   'P 1'
#
loop_
_entity.id
_entity.type
_entity.pdbx_description
1 polymer ?
#
loop_
_entity_poly.entity_id
_entity_poly.type
_entity_poly.pdbx_seq_one_letter_code
_entity_poly.pdbx_strand_id
1 'polypeptide(L)'
;MDILSIFLYVEKQERKRGIFMLLNSIVAVVIIVIAIFTVKKYKMSMKYGCCGSADSGEGRRVEVADKNPEDYPYTAVLDIKGMTCENCVRYVENALNEQGDIWAVADLKRNSAFVRMKKEYTDDQFKMILRPTGYTLVGVRDRNKNK
;
A
#
# COMPACT_ATOMS: atom_id res chain seq x y z
N MET A 1 -70.39 -1.31 -27.48
CA MET A 1 -69.28 -1.22 -26.50
C MET A 1 -69.89 -0.67 -25.23
N ASP A 2 -70.18 -1.55 -24.28
CA ASP A 2 -70.96 -1.18 -23.10
C ASP A 2 -70.10 -0.48 -22.06
N ILE A 3 -70.67 0.48 -21.34
CA ILE A 3 -69.99 1.29 -20.31
C ILE A 3 -69.25 0.41 -19.29
N LEU A 4 -69.78 -0.79 -19.01
CA LEU A 4 -69.17 -1.78 -18.12
C LEU A 4 -67.80 -2.28 -18.63
N SER A 5 -67.66 -2.44 -19.95
CA SER A 5 -66.40 -2.89 -20.56
C SER A 5 -65.33 -1.80 -20.60
N ILE A 6 -65.72 -0.53 -20.72
CA ILE A 6 -64.81 0.62 -20.60
C ILE A 6 -64.37 0.79 -19.14
N PHE A 7 -65.29 0.67 -18.18
CA PHE A 7 -65.01 0.76 -16.75
C PHE A 7 -64.01 -0.32 -16.29
N LEU A 8 -64.23 -1.58 -16.68
CA LEU A 8 -63.29 -2.67 -16.38
C LEU A 8 -61.94 -2.50 -17.07
N TYR A 9 -61.88 -1.88 -18.26
CA TYR A 9 -60.63 -1.58 -18.95
C TYR A 9 -59.82 -0.48 -18.22
N VAL A 10 -60.49 0.58 -17.75
CA VAL A 10 -59.87 1.68 -17.01
C VAL A 10 -59.37 1.18 -15.63
N GLU A 11 -60.15 0.40 -14.91
CA GLU A 11 -59.75 -0.17 -13.61
C GLU A 11 -58.55 -1.14 -13.75
N LYS A 12 -58.50 -1.91 -14.85
CA LYS A 12 -57.38 -2.79 -15.20
C LYS A 12 -56.12 -2.01 -15.60
N GLN A 13 -56.26 -0.83 -16.20
CA GLN A 13 -55.16 0.09 -16.52
C GLN A 13 -54.56 0.74 -15.26
N GLU A 14 -55.41 1.21 -14.34
CA GLU A 14 -55.00 1.77 -13.04
C GLU A 14 -54.25 0.73 -12.20
N ARG A 15 -54.74 -0.53 -12.15
CA ARG A 15 -54.07 -1.63 -11.44
C ARG A 15 -52.70 -1.97 -12.03
N LYS A 16 -52.54 -1.94 -13.37
CA LYS A 16 -51.26 -2.14 -14.04
C LYS A 16 -50.26 -1.00 -13.77
N ARG A 17 -50.73 0.24 -13.72
CA ARG A 17 -49.91 1.41 -13.34
C ARG A 17 -49.43 1.30 -11.89
N GLY A 18 -50.31 0.90 -10.97
CA GLY A 18 -49.94 0.62 -9.58
C GLY A 18 -48.89 -0.48 -9.46
N ILE A 19 -49.06 -1.60 -10.17
CA ILE A 19 -48.07 -2.70 -10.18
C ILE A 19 -46.72 -2.25 -10.78
N PHE A 20 -46.73 -1.45 -11.85
CA PHE A 20 -45.50 -0.93 -12.47
C PHE A 20 -44.77 0.06 -11.55
N MET A 21 -45.50 0.93 -10.83
CA MET A 21 -44.93 1.84 -9.84
C MET A 21 -44.32 1.08 -8.65
N LEU A 22 -44.96 0.00 -8.18
CA LEU A 22 -44.43 -0.85 -7.13
C LEU A 22 -43.19 -1.63 -7.59
N LEU A 23 -43.19 -2.16 -8.82
CA LEU A 23 -42.04 -2.86 -9.40
C LEU A 23 -40.81 -1.95 -9.54
N ASN A 24 -41.01 -0.74 -10.06
CA ASN A 24 -39.94 0.23 -10.22
C ASN A 24 -39.37 0.70 -8.88
N SER A 25 -40.24 0.86 -7.87
CA SER A 25 -39.81 1.18 -6.50
C SER A 25 -38.94 0.06 -5.91
N ILE A 26 -39.33 -1.20 -6.08
CA ILE A 26 -38.53 -2.36 -5.63
C ILE A 26 -37.17 -2.39 -6.33
N VAL A 27 -37.13 -2.19 -7.65
CA VAL A 27 -35.88 -2.15 -8.43
C VAL A 27 -34.98 -1.00 -7.96
N ALA A 28 -35.54 0.18 -7.69
CA ALA A 28 -34.78 1.33 -7.19
C ALA A 28 -34.13 1.04 -5.82
N VAL A 29 -34.87 0.41 -4.90
CA VAL A 29 -34.33 0.02 -3.58
C VAL A 29 -33.19 -0.99 -3.74
N VAL A 30 -33.33 -1.99 -4.62
CA VAL A 30 -32.26 -2.98 -4.88
C VAL A 30 -31.00 -2.31 -5.42
N ILE A 31 -31.12 -1.36 -6.36
CA ILE A 31 -29.97 -0.62 -6.91
C ILE A 31 -29.27 0.19 -5.81
N ILE A 32 -30.04 0.86 -4.93
CA ILE A 32 -29.49 1.62 -3.80
C ILE A 32 -28.71 0.69 -2.84
N VAL A 33 -29.25 -0.49 -2.52
CA VAL A 33 -28.57 -1.47 -1.65
C VAL A 33 -27.26 -1.96 -2.29
N ILE A 34 -27.28 -2.27 -3.59
CA ILE A 34 -26.07 -2.67 -4.33
C ILE A 34 -25.05 -1.51 -4.34
N ALA A 35 -25.47 -0.27 -4.59
CA ALA A 35 -24.61 0.91 -4.56
C ALA A 35 -23.98 1.13 -3.18
N ILE A 36 -24.74 0.93 -2.09
CA ILE A 36 -24.21 1.01 -0.73
C ILE A 36 -23.18 -0.09 -0.49
N PHE A 37 -23.47 -1.33 -0.92
CA PHE A 37 -22.57 -2.46 -0.73
C PHE A 37 -21.27 -2.31 -1.52
N THR A 38 -21.36 -1.85 -2.78
CA THR A 38 -20.18 -1.56 -3.59
C THR A 38 -19.38 -0.42 -2.98
N VAL A 39 -19.99 0.71 -2.61
CA VAL A 39 -19.27 1.83 -1.97
C VAL A 39 -18.62 1.42 -0.65
N LYS A 40 -19.29 0.62 0.20
CA LYS A 40 -18.68 0.06 1.43
C LYS A 40 -17.50 -0.85 1.11
N LYS A 41 -17.63 -1.74 0.12
CA LYS A 41 -16.53 -2.61 -0.35
C LYS A 41 -15.37 -1.81 -0.94
N TYR A 42 -15.64 -0.79 -1.75
CA TYR A 42 -14.62 0.09 -2.35
C TYR A 42 -13.88 0.91 -1.30
N LYS A 43 -14.58 1.47 -0.30
CA LYS A 43 -13.95 2.14 0.85
C LYS A 43 -13.04 1.20 1.65
N MET A 44 -13.42 -0.07 1.76
CA MET A 44 -12.60 -1.08 2.43
C MET A 44 -11.45 -1.60 1.56
N SER A 45 -11.55 -1.50 0.22
CA SER A 45 -10.51 -1.93 -0.73
C SER A 45 -9.41 -0.88 -0.93
N MET A 46 -9.68 0.42 -0.74
CA MET A 46 -8.63 1.46 -0.79
C MET A 46 -7.72 1.46 0.44
N LYS A 47 -8.17 0.81 1.53
CA LYS A 47 -7.33 0.57 2.68
C LYS A 47 -6.13 -0.32 2.32
N TYR A 48 -6.33 -1.35 1.50
CA TYR A 48 -5.29 -2.30 1.12
C TYR A 48 -4.69 -2.02 -0.27
N GLY A 49 -4.52 -0.73 -0.61
CA GLY A 49 -3.96 -0.30 -1.89
C GLY A 49 -2.44 -0.53 -2.00
N CYS A 50 -1.95 -0.55 -3.26
CA CYS A 50 -0.55 -0.77 -3.68
C CYS A 50 0.47 0.23 -3.10
N CYS A 51 0.00 1.28 -2.43
CA CYS A 51 0.78 2.07 -1.47
C CYS A 51 0.05 1.93 -0.13
N GLY A 52 0.48 0.98 0.70
CA GLY A 52 -0.26 0.50 1.89
C GLY A 52 -0.61 1.58 2.90
N SER A 53 -1.74 2.26 2.69
CA SER A 53 -2.28 3.29 3.57
C SER A 53 -3.55 2.84 4.28
N ALA A 54 -3.54 1.60 4.79
CA ALA A 54 -4.42 1.26 5.89
C ALA A 54 -3.72 0.50 6.99
N ASP A 55 -3.88 1.05 8.17
CA ASP A 55 -3.92 0.36 9.47
C ASP A 55 -2.76 -0.59 9.78
N SER A 56 -1.67 -0.54 9.03
CA SER A 56 -0.35 -0.88 9.52
C SER A 56 0.13 0.35 10.25
N GLY A 57 -0.33 0.48 11.51
CA GLY A 57 0.07 1.55 12.42
C GLY A 57 1.55 1.82 12.29
N GLU A 58 1.93 3.10 12.31
CA GLU A 58 3.30 3.61 12.28
C GLU A 58 4.33 2.48 12.39
N GLY A 59 4.65 1.83 11.26
CA GLY A 59 5.69 0.80 11.23
C GLY A 59 6.91 1.44 11.88
N ARG A 60 7.24 1.02 13.10
CA ARG A 60 8.31 1.67 13.85
C ARG A 60 9.57 1.49 13.03
N ARG A 61 10.33 2.57 12.87
CA ARG A 61 11.69 2.44 12.35
C ARG A 61 12.42 1.50 13.29
N VAL A 62 13.05 0.47 12.74
CA VAL A 62 13.91 -0.42 13.51
C VAL A 62 15.10 0.42 13.94
N GLU A 63 15.09 0.78 15.22
CA GLU A 63 16.20 1.49 15.82
C GLU A 63 17.33 0.51 16.07
N VAL A 64 18.52 0.86 15.60
CA VAL A 64 19.73 0.10 15.87
C VAL A 64 20.07 0.26 17.36
N ALA A 65 20.36 -0.86 18.03
CA ALA A 65 20.68 -0.87 19.45
C ALA A 65 21.96 -0.07 19.77
N ASP A 66 22.85 0.02 18.80
CA ASP A 66 24.11 0.74 18.88
C ASP A 66 24.09 1.94 17.93
N LYS A 67 24.09 3.15 18.51
CA LYS A 67 24.10 4.42 17.79
C LYS A 67 25.48 5.09 17.83
N ASN A 68 26.51 4.41 18.35
CA ASN A 68 27.86 4.95 18.39
C ASN A 68 28.53 4.77 17.01
N PRO A 69 28.90 5.85 16.32
CA PRO A 69 29.57 5.77 15.02
C PRO A 69 30.88 4.97 15.03
N GLU A 70 31.61 4.97 16.15
CA GLU A 70 32.95 4.37 16.26
C GLU A 70 32.92 2.84 16.22
N ASP A 71 31.79 2.23 16.59
CA ASP A 71 31.59 0.77 16.58
C ASP A 71 31.38 0.21 15.16
N TYR A 72 31.37 1.08 14.13
CA TYR A 72 31.14 0.73 12.74
C TYR A 72 32.34 1.13 11.85
N PRO A 73 33.38 0.30 11.78
CA PRO A 73 34.59 0.61 11.01
C PRO A 73 34.39 0.62 9.50
N TYR A 74 33.27 0.13 8.96
CA TYR A 74 33.01 0.11 7.53
C TYR A 74 31.84 1.01 7.16
N THR A 75 31.96 1.73 6.05
CA THR A 75 30.89 2.58 5.52
C THR A 75 30.75 2.38 4.01
N ALA A 76 29.53 2.54 3.50
CA ALA A 76 29.25 2.49 2.07
C ALA A 76 27.97 3.28 1.73
N VAL A 77 27.83 3.66 0.46
CA VAL A 77 26.61 4.23 -0.10
C VAL A 77 26.02 3.22 -1.08
N LEU A 78 24.80 2.77 -0.81
CA LEU A 78 24.04 1.84 -1.65
C LEU A 78 23.11 2.63 -2.56
N ASP A 79 23.24 2.50 -3.88
CA ASP A 79 22.26 3.05 -4.83
C ASP A 79 21.11 2.05 -4.99
N ILE A 80 19.89 2.46 -4.65
CA ILE A 80 18.72 1.58 -4.57
C ILE A 80 17.61 2.11 -5.47
N LYS A 81 17.17 1.27 -6.41
CA LYS A 81 16.05 1.57 -7.32
C LYS A 81 14.74 1.03 -6.75
N GLY A 82 13.67 1.80 -6.95
CA GLY A 82 12.30 1.45 -6.58
C GLY A 82 11.76 2.21 -5.38
N MET A 83 12.60 2.99 -4.68
CA MET A 83 12.12 3.91 -3.65
C MET A 83 11.38 5.07 -4.31
N THR A 84 10.09 5.23 -3.99
CA THR A 84 9.22 6.27 -4.58
C THR A 84 8.42 7.05 -3.55
N CYS A 85 8.44 6.62 -2.29
CA CYS A 85 7.79 7.31 -1.18
C CYS A 85 8.56 7.09 0.14
N GLU A 86 8.25 7.88 1.16
CA GLU A 86 8.81 7.76 2.51
C GLU A 86 8.61 6.38 3.14
N ASN A 87 7.52 5.68 2.78
CA ASN A 87 7.30 4.32 3.26
C ASN A 87 8.33 3.35 2.66
N CYS A 88 8.71 3.52 1.39
CA CYS A 88 9.76 2.73 0.76
C CYS A 88 11.12 2.94 1.44
N VAL A 89 11.44 4.20 1.77
CA VAL A 89 12.66 4.56 2.53
C VAL A 89 12.68 3.77 3.83
N ARG A 90 11.60 3.82 4.60
CA ARG A 90 11.48 3.12 5.88
C ARG A 90 11.65 1.60 5.73
N TYR A 91 11.05 0.98 4.70
CA TYR A 91 11.20 -0.45 4.47
C TYR A 91 12.64 -0.85 4.19
N VAL A 92 13.37 -0.04 3.40
CA VAL A 92 14.79 -0.27 3.11
C VAL A 92 15.64 -0.08 4.36
N GLU A 93 15.41 0.98 5.13
CA GLU A 93 16.11 1.21 6.40
C GLU A 93 15.90 0.05 7.37
N ASN A 94 14.65 -0.40 7.53
CA ASN A 94 14.32 -1.50 8.43
C ASN A 94 15.00 -2.81 8.01
N ALA A 95 14.94 -3.18 6.73
CA ALA A 95 15.55 -4.43 6.25
C ALA A 95 17.07 -4.48 6.49
N LEU A 96 17.74 -3.32 6.40
CA LEU A 96 19.17 -3.20 6.68
C LEU A 96 19.43 -3.19 8.20
N ASN A 97 18.69 -2.40 8.98
CA ASN A 97 18.87 -2.28 10.43
C ASN A 97 18.53 -3.58 11.18
N GLU A 98 17.62 -4.39 10.64
CA GLU A 98 17.27 -5.72 11.19
C GLU A 98 18.44 -6.71 11.20
N GLN A 99 19.49 -6.48 10.41
CA GLN A 99 20.71 -7.30 10.49
C GLN A 99 21.47 -7.12 11.82
N GLY A 100 21.25 -6.01 12.53
CA GLY A 100 21.84 -5.69 13.82
C GLY A 100 23.31 -5.24 13.78
N ASP A 101 24.06 -5.63 12.78
CA ASP A 101 25.45 -5.20 12.54
C ASP A 101 25.58 -4.15 11.42
N ILE A 102 24.44 -3.68 10.88
CA ILE A 102 24.33 -2.60 9.93
C ILE A 102 23.48 -1.49 10.54
N TRP A 103 23.94 -0.25 10.39
CA TRP A 103 23.16 0.95 10.62
C TRP A 103 22.98 1.72 9.31
N ALA A 104 21.76 1.72 8.81
CA ALA A 104 21.36 2.34 7.55
C ALA A 104 20.54 3.62 7.77
N VAL A 105 20.78 4.59 6.90
CA VAL A 105 19.97 5.80 6.75
C VAL A 105 19.73 6.00 5.25
N ALA A 106 18.46 5.97 4.82
CA ALA A 106 18.11 6.08 3.42
C ALA A 106 17.59 7.47 3.04
N ASP A 107 17.91 7.91 1.82
CA ASP A 107 17.53 9.21 1.27
C ASP A 107 16.75 9.02 -0.04
N LEU A 108 15.47 9.43 -0.02
CA LEU A 108 14.58 9.36 -1.17
C LEU A 108 15.02 10.29 -2.31
N LYS A 109 15.55 11.47 -2.01
CA LYS A 109 15.95 12.45 -3.04
C LYS A 109 17.11 11.95 -3.86
N ARG A 110 18.02 11.20 -3.22
CA ARG A 110 19.20 10.62 -3.85
C ARG A 110 19.01 9.20 -4.36
N ASN A 111 17.90 8.55 -4.00
CA ASN A 111 17.67 7.12 -4.24
C ASN A 111 18.84 6.26 -3.74
N SER A 112 19.34 6.58 -2.55
CA SER A 112 20.52 5.94 -1.98
C SER A 112 20.37 5.70 -0.48
N ALA A 113 21.00 4.66 0.05
CA ALA A 113 21.11 4.40 1.47
C ALA A 113 22.57 4.46 1.93
N PHE A 114 22.86 5.32 2.90
CA PHE A 114 24.15 5.33 3.59
C PHE A 114 24.15 4.26 4.66
N VAL A 115 25.13 3.36 4.64
CA VAL A 115 25.24 2.25 5.58
C VAL A 115 26.56 2.29 6.33
N ARG A 116 26.48 2.06 7.63
CA ARG A 116 27.61 1.80 8.53
C ARG A 116 27.56 0.35 8.96
N MET A 117 28.68 -0.34 8.98
CA MET A 117 28.73 -1.78 9.20
C MET A 117 29.86 -2.16 10.16
N LYS A 118 29.58 -3.13 11.04
CA LYS A 118 30.60 -3.69 11.94
C LYS A 118 31.59 -4.60 11.23
N LYS A 119 31.14 -5.22 10.14
CA LYS A 119 31.93 -6.09 9.25
C LYS A 119 31.79 -5.67 7.79
N GLU A 120 32.68 -6.15 6.94
CA GLU A 120 32.61 -5.89 5.51
C GLU A 120 31.50 -6.72 4.84
N TYR A 121 30.72 -6.08 3.97
CA TYR A 121 29.64 -6.70 3.21
C TYR A 121 29.90 -6.63 1.71
N THR A 122 29.65 -7.74 1.01
CA THR A 122 29.73 -7.78 -0.46
C THR A 122 28.44 -7.30 -1.10
N ASP A 123 28.52 -6.89 -2.37
CA ASP A 123 27.36 -6.46 -3.19
C ASP A 123 26.26 -7.51 -3.20
N ASP A 124 26.65 -8.79 -3.24
CA ASP A 124 25.72 -9.90 -3.28
C ASP A 124 25.02 -10.13 -1.94
N GLN A 125 25.70 -9.86 -0.82
CA GLN A 125 25.04 -9.87 0.49
C GLN A 125 24.02 -8.75 0.61
N PHE A 126 24.34 -7.53 0.16
CA PHE A 126 23.36 -6.44 0.12
C PHE A 126 22.17 -6.77 -0.79
N LYS A 127 22.41 -7.34 -1.97
CA LYS A 127 21.33 -7.83 -2.83
C LYS A 127 20.49 -8.88 -2.11
N MET A 128 21.10 -9.79 -1.35
CA MET A 128 20.37 -10.83 -0.63
C MET A 128 19.47 -10.25 0.46
N ILE A 129 19.93 -9.22 1.17
CA ILE A 129 19.15 -8.50 2.19
C ILE A 129 17.98 -7.73 1.53
N LEU A 130 18.21 -7.11 0.37
CA LEU A 130 17.20 -6.30 -0.32
C LEU A 130 16.21 -7.12 -1.17
N ARG A 131 16.58 -8.30 -1.67
CA ARG A 131 15.70 -9.18 -2.46
C ARG A 131 14.29 -9.39 -1.87
N PRO A 132 14.11 -9.75 -0.58
CA PRO A 132 12.79 -9.96 0.00
C PRO A 132 11.93 -8.68 0.07
N THR A 133 12.56 -7.50 0.02
CA THR A 133 11.86 -6.21 0.05
C THR A 133 11.33 -5.78 -1.32
N GLY A 134 11.77 -6.43 -2.41
CA GLY A 134 11.43 -6.05 -3.78
C GLY A 134 12.20 -4.85 -4.34
N TYR A 135 13.15 -4.28 -3.60
CA TYR A 135 14.01 -3.20 -4.08
C TYR A 135 15.29 -3.74 -4.76
N THR A 136 15.79 -2.99 -5.74
CA THR A 136 16.94 -3.41 -6.55
C THR A 136 18.18 -2.59 -6.18
N LEU A 137 19.25 -3.26 -5.76
CA LEU A 137 20.56 -2.63 -5.63
C LEU A 137 21.16 -2.39 -7.02
N VAL A 138 21.44 -1.13 -7.33
CA VAL A 138 22.05 -0.71 -8.61
C VAL A 138 23.57 -0.74 -8.52
N GLY A 139 24.11 -0.31 -7.38
CA GLY A 139 25.55 -0.26 -7.16
C GLY A 139 25.90 0.13 -5.74
N VAL A 140 27.18 -0.01 -5.42
CA VAL A 140 27.75 0.43 -4.14
C VAL A 140 28.89 1.40 -4.42
N ARG A 141 28.80 2.59 -3.83
CA ARG A 141 29.78 3.67 -3.94
C ARG A 141 30.37 4.00 -2.57
N ASP A 142 31.47 4.75 -2.56
CA ASP A 142 32.10 5.31 -1.37
C ASP A 142 32.37 4.28 -0.24
N ARG A 143 32.87 3.10 -0.60
CA ARG A 143 33.30 2.08 0.39
C ARG A 143 34.54 2.55 1.11
N ASN A 144 34.40 2.85 2.40
CA ASN A 144 35.51 3.29 3.24
C ASN A 144 35.60 2.48 4.52
N LYS A 145 36.84 2.29 4.99
CA LYS A 145 37.15 1.72 6.30
C LYS A 145 37.68 2.82 7.22
N ASN A 146 36.87 3.23 8.18
CA ASN A 146 37.30 4.09 9.28
C ASN A 146 38.09 3.21 10.26
N LYS A 147 39.39 3.51 10.36
CA LYS A 147 40.36 2.77 11.16
C LYS A 147 40.33 3.24 12.61
#